data_AF-A7SA60-F1
#
_entry.id   AF-A7SA60-F1
#
_cell.length_a   1.000
_cell.length_b   1.000
_cell.length_c   1.000
_cell.angle_alpha   90.00
_cell.angle_beta   90.00
_cell.angle_gamma   90.00
#
_symmetry.space_group_name_H-M   'P 1'
#
loop_
_entity.id
_entity.type
_entity.pdbx_description
1 polymer ?
#
loop_
_entity_poly.entity_id
_entity_poly.type
_entity_poly.pdbx_seq_one_letter_code
_entity_poly.pdbx_strand_id
1 'polypeptide(L)'
;NCAFGSGLCNWTNSNQDDFDWILHEGATKSNFTGPNASTRSNHDCHFIAGPYAYVEASEPRMPGDKAILVGPVLRGQVCMRFKYHMYGDHVGSLTVYKHGSGVQRHQMWRRTGNRGNIWRDAYVNFRCDGPLFQVEIEAIVNGWRSDIAIDEITFDHSICPVNCNFDDGHMCKWRNVGGDQFDWKLWKGSTPSRYTGPTSD
;
A
#
# COMPACT_ATOMS: atom_id res chain seq x y z
N ASN A 1 5.73 6.26 13.75
CA ASN A 1 5.14 4.91 13.74
C ASN A 1 3.70 5.00 14.19
N CYS A 2 2.79 4.25 13.58
CA CYS A 2 1.37 4.23 13.94
C CYS A 2 0.75 2.86 13.61
N ALA A 3 0.21 2.21 14.64
CA ALA A 3 -0.57 0.96 14.53
C ALA A 3 -2.04 1.19 14.93
N PHE A 4 -2.49 2.44 14.84
CA PHE A 4 -3.84 2.97 15.04
C PHE A 4 -4.57 2.67 16.37
N GLY A 5 -3.94 1.96 17.30
CA GLY A 5 -4.57 1.47 18.54
C GLY A 5 -5.15 2.54 19.48
N SER A 6 -4.74 3.80 19.33
CA SER A 6 -5.22 4.92 20.16
C SER A 6 -5.53 6.16 19.31
N GLY A 7 -5.88 5.98 18.03
CA GLY A 7 -6.15 7.07 17.09
C GLY A 7 -5.19 7.12 15.90
N LEU A 8 -5.21 8.23 15.16
CA LEU A 8 -4.36 8.46 13.98
C LEU A 8 -2.89 8.77 14.33
N CYS A 9 -2.48 8.71 15.59
CA CYS A 9 -1.13 9.06 16.04
C CYS A 9 -0.75 10.50 15.61
N ASN A 10 0.35 10.69 14.87
CA ASN A 10 0.77 11.97 14.29
C ASN A 10 0.28 12.16 12.85
N TRP A 11 -0.70 11.37 12.41
CA TRP A 11 -1.35 11.54 11.12
C TRP A 11 -2.62 12.37 11.27
N THR A 12 -2.97 13.11 10.22
CA THR A 12 -4.17 13.93 10.15
C THR A 12 -4.82 13.79 8.79
N ASN A 13 -6.16 13.78 8.75
CA ASN A 13 -6.87 13.92 7.47
C ASN A 13 -6.59 15.29 6.86
N SER A 14 -6.53 15.33 5.53
CA SER A 14 -6.43 16.57 4.78
C SER A 14 -7.78 17.29 4.75
N ASN A 15 -7.76 18.56 4.34
CA ASN A 15 -8.97 19.31 3.99
C ASN A 15 -9.01 19.63 2.48
N GLN A 16 -8.14 18.99 1.69
CA GLN A 16 -7.95 19.22 0.25
C GLN A 16 -8.32 17.98 -0.58
N ASP A 17 -9.17 17.15 -0.01
CA ASP A 17 -9.69 15.87 -0.51
C ASP A 17 -11.22 15.85 -0.41
N ASP A 18 -11.81 14.75 -0.88
CA ASP A 18 -13.27 14.62 -1.01
C ASP A 18 -13.89 13.96 0.23
N PHE A 19 -13.10 13.20 0.98
CA PHE A 19 -13.50 12.54 2.22
C PHE A 19 -12.30 12.06 3.05
N ASP A 20 -12.58 11.55 4.25
CA ASP A 20 -11.58 11.22 5.26
C ASP A 20 -11.28 9.72 5.38
N TRP A 21 -10.04 9.42 5.81
CA TRP A 21 -9.72 8.12 6.40
C TRP A 21 -10.41 8.00 7.76
N ILE A 22 -10.98 6.83 8.01
CA ILE A 22 -11.67 6.51 9.26
C ILE A 22 -11.03 5.29 9.92
N LEU A 23 -11.12 5.24 11.25
CA LEU A 23 -10.68 4.09 12.03
C LEU A 23 -11.81 3.07 12.14
N HIS A 24 -11.48 1.80 11.93
CA HIS A 24 -12.45 0.72 12.03
C HIS A 24 -11.84 -0.57 12.52
N GLU A 25 -12.70 -1.42 13.06
CA GLU A 25 -12.34 -2.68 13.68
C GLU A 25 -13.26 -3.79 13.17
N GLY A 26 -12.67 -4.93 12.80
CA GLY A 26 -13.38 -6.05 12.19
C GLY A 26 -13.58 -5.90 10.68
N ALA A 27 -14.65 -6.50 10.15
CA ALA A 27 -14.94 -6.51 8.72
C ALA A 27 -15.51 -5.18 8.25
N THR A 28 -15.14 -4.73 7.05
CA THR A 28 -15.76 -3.57 6.39
C THR A 28 -17.26 -3.79 6.15
N LYS A 29 -18.03 -2.71 6.03
CA LYS A 29 -19.49 -2.79 5.90
C LYS A 29 -19.93 -3.33 4.55
N SER A 30 -19.14 -3.11 3.51
CA SER A 30 -19.48 -3.49 2.15
C SER A 30 -19.14 -4.96 1.88
N ASN A 31 -20.04 -5.67 1.19
CA ASN A 31 -19.82 -7.09 0.85
C ASN A 31 -18.75 -7.22 -0.24
N PHE A 32 -17.96 -8.30 -0.15
CA PHE A 32 -16.87 -8.60 -1.10
C PHE A 32 -15.77 -7.52 -1.15
N THR A 33 -15.58 -6.82 -0.05
CA THR A 33 -14.41 -5.99 0.23
C THR A 33 -13.71 -6.51 1.49
N GLY A 34 -12.79 -5.74 2.04
CA GLY A 34 -12.13 -6.09 3.28
C GLY A 34 -11.33 -4.91 3.81
N PRO A 35 -10.58 -5.12 4.89
CA PRO A 35 -10.21 -6.41 5.47
C PRO A 35 -11.30 -7.01 6.39
N ASN A 36 -11.19 -8.30 6.72
CA ASN A 36 -12.06 -8.97 7.71
C ASN A 36 -11.68 -8.65 9.17
N ALA A 37 -10.42 -8.27 9.40
CA ALA A 37 -9.85 -7.94 10.70
C ALA A 37 -8.55 -7.14 10.51
N SER A 38 -8.07 -6.52 11.58
CA SER A 38 -6.76 -5.85 11.61
C SER A 38 -5.60 -6.82 11.36
N THR A 39 -4.40 -6.29 11.21
CA THR A 39 -3.19 -7.09 11.04
C THR A 39 -2.75 -7.82 12.31
N ARG A 40 -3.30 -7.46 13.46
CA ARG A 40 -2.89 -8.03 14.76
C ARG A 40 -3.35 -9.47 14.90
N SER A 41 -2.42 -10.36 15.23
CA SER A 41 -2.68 -11.74 15.61
C SER A 41 -2.06 -12.06 16.97
N ASN A 42 -2.73 -12.89 17.76
CA ASN A 42 -2.14 -13.45 18.97
C ASN A 42 -1.20 -14.62 18.64
N HIS A 43 -0.55 -15.18 19.66
CA HIS A 43 0.34 -16.33 19.52
C HIS A 43 -0.37 -17.58 18.94
N ASP A 44 -1.69 -17.66 19.12
CA ASP A 44 -2.53 -18.75 18.60
C ASP A 44 -3.07 -18.47 17.18
N CYS A 45 -2.49 -17.49 16.47
CA CYS A 45 -2.91 -17.08 15.12
C CYS A 45 -4.37 -16.62 15.00
N HIS A 46 -5.03 -16.33 16.12
CA HIS A 46 -6.33 -15.67 16.11
C HIS A 46 -6.14 -14.16 15.95
N PHE A 47 -6.89 -13.58 15.03
CA PHE A 47 -6.92 -12.13 14.85
C PHE A 47 -7.41 -11.46 16.13
N ILE A 48 -6.61 -10.53 16.66
CA ILE A 48 -7.01 -9.70 17.79
C ILE A 48 -7.74 -8.49 17.23
N ALA A 49 -8.86 -8.16 17.86
CA ALA A 49 -9.59 -6.94 17.59
C ALA A 49 -8.66 -5.73 17.79
N GLY A 50 -8.63 -4.84 16.79
CA GLY A 50 -7.81 -3.64 16.79
C GLY A 50 -8.19 -2.73 15.64
N PRO A 51 -8.07 -1.41 15.80
CA PRO A 51 -8.40 -0.48 14.74
C PRO A 51 -7.32 -0.50 13.65
N TYR A 52 -7.76 -0.40 12.41
CA TYR A 52 -6.96 -0.03 11.24
C TYR A 52 -7.57 1.22 10.60
N ALA A 53 -6.80 1.94 9.78
CA ALA A 53 -7.34 3.06 9.00
C ALA A 53 -7.83 2.55 7.65
N TYR A 54 -9.02 2.96 7.21
CA TYR A 54 -9.54 2.62 5.89
C TYR A 54 -10.38 3.73 5.29
N VAL A 55 -10.59 3.61 3.98
CA VAL A 55 -11.57 4.40 3.22
C VAL A 55 -12.79 3.53 2.94
N GLU A 56 -13.97 4.02 3.33
CA GLU A 56 -15.25 3.40 3.00
C GLU A 56 -15.73 3.92 1.65
N ALA A 57 -15.80 3.04 0.66
CA ALA A 57 -16.04 3.41 -0.73
C ALA A 57 -17.53 3.39 -1.15
N SER A 58 -18.42 2.95 -0.26
CA SER A 58 -19.86 2.96 -0.51
C SER A 58 -20.46 4.38 -0.53
N GLU A 59 -21.76 4.47 -0.82
CA GLU A 59 -22.49 5.73 -0.92
C GLU A 59 -22.23 6.63 0.32
N PRO A 60 -21.93 7.93 0.13
CA PRO A 60 -22.11 8.74 -1.08
C PRO A 60 -20.89 8.86 -2.01
N ARG A 61 -19.87 8.00 -1.86
CA ARG A 61 -18.64 8.12 -2.65
C ARG A 61 -18.87 7.86 -4.14
N MET A 62 -18.19 8.63 -4.99
CA MET A 62 -18.18 8.48 -6.44
C MET A 62 -16.81 7.99 -6.93
N PRO A 63 -16.76 7.29 -8.09
CA PRO A 63 -15.48 6.96 -8.72
C PRO A 63 -14.62 8.21 -8.95
N GLY A 64 -13.40 8.20 -8.44
CA GLY A 64 -12.48 9.33 -8.50
C GLY A 64 -12.37 10.13 -7.20
N ASP A 65 -13.30 9.96 -6.25
CA ASP A 65 -13.19 10.57 -4.93
C ASP A 65 -11.90 10.11 -4.24
N LYS A 66 -11.20 11.05 -3.60
CA LYS A 66 -9.94 10.79 -2.91
C LYS A 66 -10.02 11.14 -1.43
N ALA A 67 -9.20 10.44 -0.64
CA ALA A 67 -8.92 10.73 0.76
C ALA A 67 -7.40 10.76 0.98
N ILE A 68 -6.91 11.77 1.70
CA ILE A 68 -5.49 12.00 1.91
C ILE A 68 -5.18 12.03 3.41
N LEU A 69 -4.35 11.08 3.84
CA LEU A 69 -3.79 11.07 5.18
C LEU A 69 -2.41 11.72 5.17
N VAL A 70 -2.26 12.83 5.89
CA VAL A 70 -1.03 13.61 6.01
C VAL A 70 -0.24 13.11 7.20
N GLY A 71 1.02 12.74 6.98
CA GLY A 71 1.88 12.12 7.99
C GLY A 71 2.87 13.06 8.66
N PRO A 72 4.07 12.58 9.04
CA PRO A 72 5.13 13.42 9.58
C PRO A 72 5.95 14.13 8.49
N VAL A 73 6.59 15.24 8.88
CA VAL A 73 7.71 15.82 8.14
C VAL A 73 8.98 15.04 8.44
N LEU A 74 9.67 14.58 7.40
CA LEU A 74 10.87 13.75 7.48
C LEU A 74 12.05 14.41 6.75
N ARG A 75 13.26 13.89 7.01
CA ARG A 75 14.48 14.25 6.28
C ARG A 75 15.41 13.07 6.15
N GLY A 76 16.27 13.11 5.14
CA GLY A 76 17.30 12.10 4.94
C GLY A 76 16.76 10.77 4.41
N GLN A 77 17.59 9.73 4.51
CA GLN A 77 17.27 8.37 4.10
C GLN A 77 16.32 7.74 5.11
N VAL A 78 15.12 7.40 4.64
CA VAL A 78 14.08 6.75 5.45
C VAL A 78 13.44 5.63 4.64
N CYS A 79 13.29 4.47 5.28
CA CYS A 79 12.42 3.42 4.82
C CYS A 79 11.09 3.50 5.57
N MET A 80 10.01 3.77 4.85
CA MET A 80 8.67 3.60 5.38
C MET A 80 8.18 2.19 5.04
N ARG A 81 7.63 1.50 6.03
CA ARG A 81 6.91 0.24 5.86
C ARG A 81 5.49 0.39 6.37
N PHE A 82 4.54 -0.19 5.68
CA PHE A 82 3.16 -0.26 6.13
C PHE A 82 2.46 -1.49 5.56
N LYS A 83 1.40 -1.93 6.22
CA LYS A 83 0.49 -2.96 5.73
C LYS A 83 -0.63 -2.30 4.94
N TYR A 84 -1.05 -2.92 3.84
CA TYR A 84 -2.22 -2.48 3.08
C TYR A 84 -3.11 -3.64 2.67
N HIS A 85 -4.40 -3.37 2.52
CA HIS A 85 -5.40 -4.31 2.01
C HIS A 85 -6.21 -3.62 0.92
N MET A 86 -6.36 -4.29 -0.22
CA MET A 86 -6.99 -3.76 -1.43
C MET A 86 -7.75 -4.91 -2.10
N TYR A 87 -9.03 -5.07 -1.79
CA TYR A 87 -9.85 -6.19 -2.28
C TYR A 87 -11.25 -5.73 -2.71
N GLY A 88 -11.65 -6.16 -3.90
CA GLY A 88 -12.93 -5.80 -4.50
C GLY A 88 -12.82 -5.63 -6.02
N ASP A 89 -13.97 -5.62 -6.70
CA ASP A 89 -14.01 -5.57 -8.17
C ASP A 89 -13.66 -4.19 -8.75
N HIS A 90 -13.85 -3.14 -7.94
CA HIS A 90 -13.73 -1.76 -8.38
C HIS A 90 -12.70 -0.98 -7.54
N VAL A 91 -11.69 -1.67 -7.02
CA VAL A 91 -10.65 -1.03 -6.22
C VAL A 91 -9.91 0.01 -7.06
N GLY A 92 -9.86 1.24 -6.56
CA GLY A 92 -9.15 2.34 -7.19
C GLY A 92 -7.64 2.25 -6.96
N SER A 93 -7.05 3.23 -6.28
CA SER A 93 -5.59 3.27 -6.09
C SER A 93 -5.15 3.77 -4.72
N LEU A 94 -4.02 3.25 -4.26
CA LEU A 94 -3.33 3.69 -3.06
C LEU A 94 -1.94 4.21 -3.45
N THR A 95 -1.62 5.44 -3.08
CA THR A 95 -0.41 6.15 -3.50
C THR A 95 0.27 6.81 -2.31
N VAL A 96 1.59 6.64 -2.19
CA VAL A 96 2.41 7.39 -1.23
C VAL A 96 3.18 8.47 -1.97
N TYR A 97 3.02 9.70 -1.52
CA TYR A 97 3.73 10.87 -2.03
C TYR A 97 4.73 11.40 -1.01
N LYS A 98 5.78 12.06 -1.51
CA LYS A 98 6.53 13.06 -0.75
C LYS A 98 6.24 14.45 -1.30
N HIS A 99 6.07 15.41 -0.42
CA HIS A 99 5.79 16.80 -0.76
C HIS A 99 6.81 17.71 -0.05
N GLY A 100 7.64 18.43 -0.81
CA GLY A 100 8.58 19.43 -0.27
C GLY A 100 7.95 20.82 -0.21
N SER A 101 8.47 21.72 0.63
CA SER A 101 7.96 23.09 0.73
C SER A 101 7.93 23.80 -0.63
N GLY A 102 6.74 24.03 -1.17
CA GLY A 102 6.52 24.75 -2.44
C GLY A 102 6.77 23.94 -3.72
N VAL A 103 6.90 22.62 -3.64
CA VAL A 103 7.19 21.73 -4.78
C VAL A 103 5.99 20.84 -5.11
N GLN A 104 5.88 20.41 -6.36
CA GLN A 104 4.92 19.39 -6.79
C GLN A 104 5.05 18.09 -5.97
N ARG A 105 3.93 17.42 -5.68
CA ARG A 105 3.92 16.09 -5.03
C ARG A 105 4.68 15.09 -5.90
N HIS A 106 5.64 14.39 -5.32
CA HIS A 106 6.38 13.33 -6.01
C HIS A 106 5.86 11.95 -5.59
N GLN A 107 5.39 11.17 -6.57
CA GLN A 107 4.92 9.81 -6.35
C GLN A 107 6.09 8.89 -5.99
N MET A 108 6.06 8.31 -4.78
CA MET A 108 7.12 7.42 -4.29
C MET A 108 6.74 5.95 -4.42
N TRP A 109 5.44 5.64 -4.30
CA TRP A 109 4.91 4.29 -4.42
C TRP A 109 3.44 4.35 -4.83
N ARG A 110 2.97 3.37 -5.61
CA ARG A 110 1.56 3.27 -6.01
C ARG A 110 1.16 1.82 -6.25
N ARG A 111 -0.06 1.46 -5.86
CA ARG A 111 -0.77 0.26 -6.29
C ARG A 111 -2.19 0.60 -6.72
N THR A 112 -2.72 -0.18 -7.65
CA THR A 112 -4.05 0.02 -8.25
C THR A 112 -4.81 -1.30 -8.33
N GLY A 113 -6.13 -1.27 -8.30
CA GLY A 113 -6.95 -2.47 -8.49
C GLY A 113 -6.86 -3.48 -7.35
N ASN A 114 -7.51 -4.62 -7.55
CA ASN A 114 -7.58 -5.72 -6.59
C ASN A 114 -6.20 -6.38 -6.37
N ARG A 115 -5.83 -6.59 -5.11
CA ARG A 115 -4.57 -7.23 -4.66
C ARG A 115 -4.80 -8.49 -3.84
N GLY A 116 -6.03 -9.00 -3.86
CA GLY A 116 -6.48 -10.19 -3.15
C GLY A 116 -6.95 -9.86 -1.73
N ASN A 117 -7.72 -10.78 -1.16
CA ASN A 117 -8.23 -10.65 0.21
C ASN A 117 -7.16 -11.02 1.25
N ILE A 118 -6.04 -10.31 1.24
CA ILE A 118 -4.91 -10.50 2.15
C ILE A 118 -4.27 -9.14 2.48
N TRP A 119 -3.72 -9.03 3.69
CA TRP A 119 -2.83 -7.93 4.04
C TRP A 119 -1.47 -8.12 3.36
N ARG A 120 -0.94 -7.05 2.76
CA ARG A 120 0.36 -7.03 2.08
C ARG A 120 1.28 -5.98 2.67
N ASP A 121 2.59 -6.25 2.64
CA ASP A 121 3.61 -5.27 3.02
C ASP A 121 3.97 -4.35 1.85
N ALA A 122 4.04 -3.05 2.14
CA ALA A 122 4.59 -2.04 1.25
C ALA A 122 5.85 -1.43 1.86
N TYR A 123 6.83 -1.16 1.00
CA TYR A 123 8.11 -0.54 1.35
C TYR A 123 8.36 0.67 0.46
N VAL A 124 8.53 1.84 1.08
CA VAL A 124 8.72 3.12 0.38
C VAL A 124 10.04 3.74 0.80
N ASN A 125 10.97 3.81 -0.15
CA ASN A 125 12.31 4.30 0.11
C ASN A 125 12.42 5.79 -0.23
N PHE A 126 12.58 6.63 0.79
CA PHE A 126 12.91 8.04 0.65
C PHE A 126 14.43 8.21 0.73
N ARG A 127 15.02 8.91 -0.24
CA ARG A 127 16.48 9.09 -0.36
C ARG A 127 16.96 10.34 0.39
N CYS A 128 18.27 10.37 0.73
CA CYS A 128 18.95 11.49 1.39
C CYS A 128 19.05 12.80 0.59
N ASP A 129 18.57 12.83 -0.65
CA ASP A 129 18.79 13.90 -1.61
C ASP A 129 17.66 14.93 -1.56
N GLY A 130 17.57 15.72 -0.48
CA GLY A 130 16.66 16.85 -0.47
C GLY A 130 16.40 17.54 0.87
N PRO A 131 15.62 18.64 0.82
CA PRO A 131 15.12 19.32 2.00
C PRO A 131 14.14 18.44 2.80
N LEU A 132 13.61 18.99 3.91
CA LEU A 132 12.49 18.39 4.64
C LEU A 132 11.32 18.11 3.67
N PHE A 133 10.66 16.98 3.84
CA PHE A 133 9.50 16.59 3.05
C PHE A 133 8.40 16.01 3.93
N GLN A 134 7.16 16.30 3.54
CA GLN A 134 5.95 15.78 4.15
C GLN A 134 5.55 14.47 3.45
N VAL A 135 5.18 13.45 4.21
CA VAL A 135 4.61 12.21 3.66
C VAL A 135 3.10 12.32 3.60
N GLU A 136 2.52 11.85 2.51
CA GLU A 136 1.06 11.77 2.31
C GLU A 136 0.70 10.39 1.74
N ILE A 137 -0.39 9.81 2.25
CA ILE A 137 -0.99 8.59 1.73
C ILE A 137 -2.35 8.95 1.14
N GLU A 138 -2.51 8.75 -0.17
CA GLU A 138 -3.73 9.05 -0.91
C GLU A 138 -4.40 7.74 -1.33
N ALA A 139 -5.68 7.59 -1.00
CA ALA A 139 -6.54 6.59 -1.58
C ALA A 139 -7.52 7.26 -2.55
N ILE A 140 -7.73 6.65 -3.72
CA ILE A 140 -8.76 7.03 -4.68
C ILE A 140 -9.69 5.83 -4.82
N VAL A 141 -10.99 6.03 -4.67
CA VAL A 141 -11.99 4.96 -4.84
C VAL A 141 -12.50 4.91 -6.27
N ASN A 142 -12.89 3.73 -6.76
CA ASN A 142 -13.39 3.57 -8.13
C ASN A 142 -14.74 2.83 -8.20
N GLY A 143 -15.49 2.82 -7.09
CA GLY A 143 -16.82 2.22 -6.94
C GLY A 143 -17.03 1.66 -5.53
N TRP A 144 -18.23 1.19 -5.23
CA TRP A 144 -18.60 0.76 -3.87
C TRP A 144 -17.83 -0.48 -3.36
N ARG A 145 -17.23 -1.28 -4.25
CA ARG A 145 -16.32 -2.39 -3.89
C ARG A 145 -14.86 -1.93 -3.94
N SER A 146 -14.53 -0.81 -3.31
CA SER A 146 -13.22 -0.17 -3.38
C SER A 146 -12.66 0.21 -2.01
N ASP A 147 -13.04 -0.50 -0.95
CA ASP A 147 -12.46 -0.26 0.36
C ASP A 147 -10.95 -0.53 0.32
N ILE A 148 -10.17 0.40 0.87
CA ILE A 148 -8.72 0.31 0.96
C ILE A 148 -8.34 0.57 2.41
N ALA A 149 -7.58 -0.34 3.00
CA ALA A 149 -7.14 -0.21 4.38
C ALA A 149 -5.61 -0.17 4.49
N ILE A 150 -5.13 0.49 5.54
CA ILE A 150 -3.73 0.56 5.93
C ILE A 150 -3.56 0.30 7.43
N ASP A 151 -2.43 -0.28 7.81
CA ASP A 151 -2.07 -0.57 9.19
C ASP A 151 -0.54 -0.58 9.39
N GLU A 152 -0.08 -0.62 10.64
CA GLU A 152 1.32 -0.82 11.04
C GLU A 152 2.35 0.07 10.32
N ILE A 153 2.09 1.38 10.23
CA ILE A 153 3.01 2.31 9.59
C ILE A 153 4.26 2.50 10.46
N THR A 154 5.42 2.22 9.89
CA THR A 154 6.73 2.32 10.55
C THR A 154 7.71 3.08 9.68
N PHE A 155 8.64 3.80 10.32
CA PHE A 155 9.72 4.54 9.67
C PHE A 155 11.04 4.17 10.31
N ASP A 156 11.99 3.71 9.49
CA ASP A 156 13.35 3.36 9.90
C ASP A 156 14.36 4.21 9.11
N HIS A 157 15.42 4.68 9.76
CA HIS A 157 16.49 5.46 9.12
C HIS A 157 17.47 4.53 8.39
N SER A 158 16.97 3.83 7.38
CA SER A 158 17.69 2.84 6.59
C SER A 158 17.20 2.83 5.13
N ILE A 159 17.87 2.03 4.31
CA ILE A 159 17.39 1.72 2.96
C ILE A 159 16.35 0.60 3.07
N CYS A 160 15.23 0.74 2.36
CA CYS A 160 14.24 -0.33 2.36
C CYS A 160 14.80 -1.62 1.76
N PRO A 161 14.41 -2.79 2.29
CA PRO A 161 14.66 -4.05 1.61
C PRO A 161 14.02 -3.99 0.21
N VAL A 162 14.68 -4.60 -0.77
CA VAL A 162 14.11 -4.74 -2.10
C VAL A 162 13.00 -5.77 -2.03
N ASN A 163 11.74 -5.32 -1.90
CA ASN A 163 10.58 -6.18 -2.05
C ASN A 163 10.20 -6.26 -3.54
N CYS A 164 10.77 -7.26 -4.23
CA CYS A 164 10.46 -7.56 -5.62
C CYS A 164 9.98 -9.00 -5.74
N ASN A 165 8.68 -9.19 -5.70
CA ASN A 165 8.03 -10.49 -5.86
C ASN A 165 7.51 -10.73 -7.28
N PHE A 166 7.73 -9.80 -8.21
CA PHE A 166 7.38 -9.90 -9.64
C PHE A 166 5.87 -9.95 -9.99
N ASP A 167 4.97 -9.93 -8.99
CA ASP A 167 3.50 -9.94 -9.16
C ASP A 167 2.96 -8.83 -10.08
N ASP A 168 3.66 -7.70 -10.15
CA ASP A 168 3.26 -6.52 -10.93
C ASP A 168 3.76 -6.54 -12.39
N GLY A 169 4.36 -7.66 -12.84
CA GLY A 169 4.76 -7.85 -14.24
C GLY A 169 5.97 -7.01 -14.66
N HIS A 170 6.81 -6.56 -13.72
CA HIS A 170 8.04 -5.82 -14.00
C HIS A 170 9.21 -6.30 -13.13
N MET A 171 10.45 -6.15 -13.63
CA MET A 171 11.68 -6.61 -12.96
C MET A 171 12.09 -5.74 -11.74
N CYS A 172 11.19 -4.90 -11.23
CA CYS A 172 11.48 -3.88 -10.22
C CYS A 172 12.73 -3.04 -10.55
N LYS A 173 13.81 -3.18 -9.76
CA LYS A 173 15.12 -2.54 -9.98
C LYS A 173 16.13 -3.46 -10.67
N TRP A 174 15.78 -4.71 -10.91
CA TRP A 174 16.62 -5.66 -11.62
C TRP A 174 16.59 -5.36 -13.11
N ARG A 175 17.71 -5.68 -13.77
CA ARG A 175 17.85 -5.64 -15.23
C ARG A 175 18.67 -6.85 -15.66
N ASN A 176 18.38 -7.37 -16.84
CA ASN A 176 19.28 -8.30 -17.49
C ASN A 176 20.58 -7.57 -17.85
N VAL A 177 21.71 -8.26 -17.68
CA VAL A 177 23.01 -7.74 -18.06
C VAL A 177 23.36 -8.25 -19.45
N GLY A 178 24.03 -7.44 -20.27
CA GLY A 178 24.50 -7.92 -21.57
C GLY A 178 25.75 -8.79 -21.44
N GLY A 179 25.96 -9.67 -22.42
CA GLY A 179 27.17 -10.51 -22.51
C GLY A 179 27.10 -11.84 -21.75
N ASP A 180 25.95 -12.17 -21.18
CA ASP A 180 25.64 -13.51 -20.71
C ASP A 180 24.99 -14.36 -21.83
N GLN A 181 24.65 -15.60 -21.50
CA GLN A 181 24.12 -16.56 -22.49
C GLN A 181 22.60 -16.48 -22.66
N PHE A 182 21.88 -15.90 -21.70
CA PHE A 182 20.43 -15.83 -21.69
C PHE A 182 19.89 -14.80 -20.69
N ASP A 183 18.78 -14.17 -21.06
CA ASP A 183 18.06 -13.20 -20.24
C ASP A 183 17.01 -13.87 -19.34
N TRP A 184 16.86 -13.36 -18.12
CA TRP A 184 15.69 -13.64 -17.28
C TRP A 184 14.43 -13.08 -17.93
N LYS A 185 13.37 -13.90 -17.95
CA LYS A 185 12.04 -13.52 -18.45
C LYS A 185 11.03 -13.65 -17.34
N LEU A 186 10.19 -12.62 -17.19
CA LEU A 186 9.00 -12.72 -16.35
C LEU A 186 8.00 -13.63 -17.03
N TRP A 187 7.42 -14.54 -16.25
CA TRP A 187 6.45 -15.50 -16.73
C TRP A 187 5.38 -15.72 -15.67
N LYS A 188 4.14 -15.93 -16.11
CA LYS A 188 3.02 -16.26 -15.23
C LYS A 188 2.39 -17.57 -15.69
N GLY A 189 2.14 -18.47 -14.76
CA GLY A 189 1.57 -19.79 -15.05
C GLY A 189 2.62 -20.86 -15.37
N SER A 190 2.18 -21.95 -15.99
CA SER A 190 3.03 -23.11 -16.24
C SER A 190 4.21 -22.78 -17.14
N THR A 191 5.40 -23.35 -16.87
CA THR A 191 6.54 -23.13 -17.76
C THR A 191 6.28 -23.64 -19.19
N PRO A 192 6.91 -23.04 -20.22
CA PRO A 192 6.67 -23.42 -21.63
C PRO A 192 7.06 -24.86 -21.97
N SER A 193 8.01 -25.45 -21.24
CA SER A 193 8.47 -26.81 -21.46
C SER A 193 7.65 -27.84 -20.69
N ARG A 194 7.44 -29.01 -21.31
CA ARG A 194 6.71 -30.12 -20.70
C ARG A 194 7.53 -30.75 -19.58
N TYR A 195 6.84 -31.17 -18.51
CA TYR A 195 7.43 -31.85 -17.36
C TYR A 195 8.48 -31.03 -16.58
N THR A 196 8.43 -29.70 -16.69
CA THR A 196 9.35 -28.80 -16.00
C THR A 196 8.62 -27.69 -15.27
N GLY A 197 9.31 -27.13 -14.27
CA GLY A 197 8.98 -25.87 -13.63
C GLY A 197 7.65 -25.85 -12.88
N PRO A 198 7.27 -24.69 -12.30
CA PRO A 198 6.00 -24.55 -11.63
C PRO A 198 4.84 -24.69 -12.62
N THR A 199 3.73 -25.29 -12.17
CA THR A 199 2.48 -25.40 -12.93
C THR A 199 1.66 -24.10 -12.89
N SER A 200 1.98 -23.22 -11.95
CA SER A 200 1.26 -21.98 -11.66
C SER A 200 2.19 -20.97 -11.02
N ASP A 201 1.85 -19.69 -11.21
CA ASP A 201 2.33 -18.54 -10.44
C ASP A 201 1.11 -17.73 -10.00
#